data_AF-A0AAD0T4C6-F1
#
_entry.id   AF-A0AAD0T4C6-F1
#
_cell.length_a   1.000
_cell.length_b   1.000
_cell.length_c   1.000
_cell.angle_alpha   90.00
_cell.angle_beta   90.00
_cell.angle_gamma   90.00
#
_symmetry.space_group_name_H-M   'P 1'
#
loop_
_entity.id
_entity.type
_entity.pdbx_description
1 polymer ?
#
loop_
_entity_poly.entity_id
_entity_poly.type
_entity_poly.pdbx_seq_one_letter_code
_entity_poly.pdbx_strand_id
1 'polypeptide(L)'
;MFKMIILSTFTIFFTFDLFAKDFQIMKIYEKDKFKEVKIYKEGSGKNTVFMNDTCKKSKDCLKRRVKQKKARGLAGHPGSKACKAIGNSEYKILKMENGNQIGFCRFSDGSMISAWSLLRD
;
A
#
# COMPACT_ATOMS: atom_id res chain seq x y z
N MET A 1 -56.19 29.36 21.20
CA MET A 1 -55.81 28.67 22.45
C MET A 1 -55.59 27.19 22.17
N PHE A 2 -54.39 26.70 22.50
CA PHE A 2 -53.96 25.30 22.74
C PHE A 2 -54.22 24.18 21.70
N LYS A 3 -53.12 23.75 21.05
CA LYS A 3 -52.65 22.36 20.76
C LYS A 3 -51.87 22.39 19.43
N MET A 4 -50.74 21.73 19.22
CA MET A 4 -49.99 20.75 19.98
C MET A 4 -48.58 20.75 19.34
N ILE A 5 -47.55 21.01 20.14
CA ILE A 5 -46.15 20.80 19.75
C ILE A 5 -45.92 19.28 19.86
N ILE A 6 -45.82 18.58 18.73
CA ILE A 6 -45.26 17.22 18.65
C ILE A 6 -43.93 17.39 17.90
N LEU A 7 -42.82 17.52 18.62
CA LEU A 7 -41.90 16.42 18.91
C LEU A 7 -41.45 15.67 17.64
N SER A 8 -40.59 16.31 16.85
CA SER A 8 -39.74 15.63 15.87
C SER A 8 -38.28 15.99 16.11
N THR A 9 -37.80 15.69 17.32
CA THR A 9 -36.37 15.59 17.62
C THR A 9 -35.95 14.15 17.41
N PHE A 10 -35.93 13.70 16.16
CA PHE A 10 -35.53 12.34 15.80
C PHE A 10 -34.80 12.35 14.46
N THR A 11 -33.59 12.94 14.42
CA THR A 11 -32.57 12.71 13.37
C THR A 11 -31.27 13.47 13.69
N ILE A 12 -30.65 13.19 14.84
CA ILE A 12 -29.22 13.53 15.04
C ILE A 12 -28.52 12.31 15.62
N PHE A 13 -28.53 11.19 14.90
CA PHE A 13 -27.74 10.00 15.26
C PHE A 13 -27.28 9.18 14.04
N PHE A 14 -26.91 9.84 12.95
CA PHE A 14 -26.14 9.24 11.87
C PHE A 14 -25.46 10.46 11.22
N THR A 15 -24.17 10.73 11.41
CA THR A 15 -23.10 10.14 10.60
C THR A 15 -21.72 10.57 11.15
N PHE A 16 -21.12 9.82 12.07
CA PHE A 16 -19.71 10.08 12.48
C PHE A 16 -18.75 8.91 12.25
N ASP A 17 -19.15 7.86 11.53
CA ASP A 17 -18.29 6.69 11.28
C ASP A 17 -17.93 6.48 9.80
N LEU A 18 -17.52 7.55 9.11
CA LEU A 18 -16.99 7.46 7.74
C LEU A 18 -15.58 8.06 7.63
N PHE A 19 -14.72 7.84 8.63
CA PHE A 19 -13.29 7.82 8.36
C PHE A 19 -12.96 6.50 7.66
N ALA A 20 -13.13 6.49 6.34
CA ALA A 20 -12.58 5.42 5.51
C ALA A 20 -11.10 5.27 5.84
N LYS A 21 -10.67 4.08 6.27
CA LYS A 21 -9.25 3.83 6.53
C LYS A 21 -8.50 3.93 5.19
N ASP A 22 -7.66 4.94 5.04
CA ASP A 22 -6.78 5.13 3.87
C ASP A 22 -5.64 4.10 3.79
N PHE A 23 -5.62 3.13 4.70
CA PHE A 23 -4.61 2.09 4.78
C PHE A 23 -5.26 0.72 5.02
N GLN A 24 -4.59 -0.30 4.51
CA GLN A 24 -4.85 -1.70 4.82
C GLN A 24 -3.71 -2.27 5.66
N ILE A 25 -4.04 -3.18 6.57
CA ILE A 25 -3.04 -3.97 7.31
C ILE A 25 -2.66 -5.18 6.46
N MET A 26 -1.37 -5.34 6.21
CA MET A 26 -0.81 -6.51 5.55
C MET A 26 0.22 -7.18 6.45
N LYS A 27 0.46 -8.49 6.25
CA LYS A 27 1.40 -9.28 7.04
C LYS A 27 2.68 -9.55 6.24
N ILE A 28 3.82 -9.20 6.82
CA ILE A 28 5.15 -9.55 6.31
C ILE A 28 5.75 -10.66 7.18
N TYR A 29 6.38 -11.67 6.57
CA TYR A 29 7.06 -12.72 7.31
C TYR A 29 8.54 -12.37 7.52
N GLU A 30 8.97 -12.26 8.78
CA GLU A 30 10.35 -11.95 9.15
C GLU A 30 10.72 -12.53 10.51
N LYS A 31 11.95 -13.07 10.63
CA LYS A 31 12.45 -13.64 11.88
C LYS A 31 11.45 -14.66 12.45
N ASP A 32 11.03 -15.58 11.58
CA ASP A 32 10.13 -16.69 11.87
C ASP A 32 8.72 -16.33 12.36
N LYS A 33 8.30 -15.07 12.16
CA LYS A 33 6.95 -14.62 12.54
C LYS A 33 6.34 -13.64 11.53
N PHE A 34 5.01 -13.61 11.50
CA PHE A 34 4.28 -12.57 10.78
C PHE A 34 4.26 -11.28 11.61
N LYS A 35 4.53 -10.16 10.95
CA LYS A 35 4.39 -8.80 11.50
C LYS A 35 3.41 -8.02 10.66
N GLU A 36 2.66 -7.15 11.30
CA GLU A 36 1.72 -6.26 10.61
C GLU A 36 2.42 -5.01 10.08
N VAL A 37 2.02 -4.59 8.89
CA VAL A 37 2.50 -3.38 8.23
C VAL A 37 1.31 -2.60 7.69
N LYS A 38 1.25 -1.31 8.02
CA LYS A 38 0.28 -0.37 7.44
C LYS A 38 0.70 -0.03 6.02
N ILE A 39 -0.13 -0.40 5.05
CA ILE A 39 0.07 -0.09 3.64
C ILE A 39 -1.02 0.86 3.18
N TYR A 40 -0.61 2.03 2.71
CA TYR A 40 -1.46 3.03 2.13
C TYR A 40 -1.65 2.73 0.65
N LYS A 41 -2.81 3.15 0.12
CA LYS A 41 -3.13 3.09 -1.30
C LYS A 41 -3.33 4.53 -1.78
N GLU A 42 -2.63 4.92 -2.83
CA GLU A 42 -2.77 6.23 -3.46
C GLU A 42 -2.99 6.08 -4.96
N GLY A 43 -3.84 6.94 -5.53
CA GLY A 43 -4.25 6.84 -6.93
C GLY A 43 -5.22 5.69 -7.24
N SER A 44 -5.68 5.64 -8.48
CA SER A 44 -6.76 4.75 -8.92
C SER A 44 -6.41 3.98 -10.19
N GLY A 45 -6.93 2.76 -10.30
CA GLY A 45 -6.73 1.89 -11.47
C GLY A 45 -5.27 1.56 -11.72
N LYS A 46 -4.80 1.82 -12.96
CA LYS A 46 -3.42 1.53 -13.38
C LYS A 46 -2.37 2.36 -12.64
N ASN A 47 -2.77 3.50 -12.08
CA ASN A 47 -1.89 4.42 -11.35
C ASN A 47 -1.88 4.18 -9.84
N THR A 48 -2.54 3.12 -9.35
CA THR A 48 -2.58 2.82 -7.92
C THR A 48 -1.19 2.42 -7.39
N VAL A 49 -0.67 3.19 -6.44
CA VAL A 49 0.57 2.92 -5.72
C VAL A 49 0.23 2.39 -4.34
N PHE A 50 0.91 1.31 -3.94
CA PHE A 50 0.86 0.80 -2.58
C PHE A 50 2.21 1.05 -1.91
N MET A 51 2.19 1.62 -0.71
CA MET A 51 3.41 1.96 0.02
C MET A 51 3.20 2.05 1.54
N ASN A 52 4.28 1.98 2.32
CA ASN A 52 4.23 2.29 3.75
C ASN A 52 4.26 3.80 4.01
N ASP A 53 4.07 4.19 5.28
CA ASP A 53 4.08 5.59 5.72
C ASP A 53 5.41 6.30 5.39
N THR A 54 6.54 5.64 5.62
CA THR A 54 7.88 6.18 5.33
C THR A 54 8.02 6.55 3.86
N CYS A 55 7.57 5.69 2.96
CA CYS A 55 7.60 5.97 1.53
C CYS A 55 6.59 7.05 1.12
N LYS A 56 5.39 7.07 1.71
CA LYS A 56 4.37 8.10 1.45
C LYS A 56 4.91 9.51 1.70
N LYS A 57 5.81 9.67 2.68
CA LYS A 57 6.45 10.95 3.02
C LYS A 57 7.73 11.24 2.24
N SER A 58 8.23 10.28 1.46
CA SER A 58 9.50 10.37 0.73
C SER A 58 9.25 10.53 -0.77
N LYS A 59 9.52 11.73 -1.30
CA LYS A 59 9.48 12.00 -2.75
C LYS A 59 10.43 11.08 -3.51
N ASP A 60 11.58 10.75 -2.91
CA ASP A 60 12.58 9.87 -3.51
C ASP A 60 12.08 8.44 -3.64
N CYS A 61 11.36 7.93 -2.62
CA CYS A 61 10.72 6.62 -2.71
C CYS A 61 9.65 6.59 -3.81
N LEU A 62 8.76 7.60 -3.84
CA LEU A 62 7.65 7.67 -4.80
C LEU A 62 8.10 7.84 -6.25
N LYS A 63 9.22 8.54 -6.48
CA LYS A 63 9.80 8.77 -7.82
C LYS A 63 10.78 7.69 -8.26
N ARG A 64 11.10 6.71 -7.42
CA ARG A 64 12.10 5.69 -7.75
C ARG A 64 11.61 4.79 -8.88
N ARG A 65 12.42 4.65 -9.93
CA ARG A 65 12.12 3.84 -11.12
C ARG A 65 13.34 3.07 -11.58
N VAL A 66 13.11 1.98 -12.30
CA VAL A 66 14.15 1.23 -13.02
C VAL A 66 13.70 0.98 -14.45
N LYS A 67 14.65 1.10 -15.39
CA LYS A 67 14.39 0.72 -16.78
C LYS A 67 14.22 -0.79 -16.87
N GLN A 68 13.07 -1.24 -17.39
CA GLN A 68 12.84 -2.66 -17.62
C GLN A 68 13.78 -3.18 -18.71
N LYS A 69 14.68 -4.11 -18.36
CA LYS A 69 15.53 -4.79 -19.35
C LYS A 69 14.75 -5.94 -19.99
N LYS A 70 14.91 -6.14 -21.30
CA LYS A 70 14.32 -7.26 -22.03
C LYS A 70 14.74 -8.58 -21.38
N ALA A 71 13.77 -9.42 -21.05
CA ALA A 71 14.03 -10.74 -20.47
C ALA A 71 14.85 -11.62 -21.43
N ARG A 72 15.83 -12.33 -20.89
CA ARG A 72 16.58 -13.42 -21.55
C ARG A 72 16.63 -14.61 -20.58
N GLY A 73 16.36 -15.83 -21.06
CA GLY A 73 16.31 -17.04 -20.23
C GLY A 73 15.17 -17.06 -19.20
N LEU A 74 15.32 -17.81 -18.12
CA LEU A 74 14.34 -17.86 -17.00
C LEU A 74 14.16 -16.47 -16.39
N ALA A 75 13.04 -15.85 -16.75
CA ALA A 75 12.74 -14.49 -16.38
C ALA A 75 12.02 -14.46 -15.03
N GLY A 76 12.77 -14.58 -13.93
CA GLY A 76 12.20 -14.40 -12.58
C GLY A 76 11.33 -13.13 -12.46
N HIS A 77 10.41 -13.11 -11.50
CA HIS A 77 9.37 -12.09 -11.34
C HIS A 77 9.88 -10.65 -11.61
N PRO A 78 9.31 -9.90 -12.57
CA PRO A 78 9.82 -8.58 -12.99
C PRO A 78 10.01 -7.59 -11.84
N GLY A 79 9.04 -7.49 -10.92
CA GLY A 79 9.17 -6.62 -9.75
C GLY A 79 10.30 -7.04 -8.81
N SER A 80 10.61 -8.34 -8.70
CA SER A 80 11.71 -8.82 -7.87
C SER A 80 13.06 -8.42 -8.48
N LYS A 81 13.19 -8.57 -9.80
CA LYS A 81 14.37 -8.08 -10.54
C LYS A 81 14.52 -6.56 -10.44
N ALA A 82 13.41 -5.83 -10.54
CA ALA A 82 13.38 -4.38 -10.42
C ALA A 82 13.92 -3.91 -9.06
N CYS A 83 13.47 -4.54 -7.98
CA CYS A 83 13.97 -4.25 -6.64
C CYS A 83 15.48 -4.52 -6.55
N LYS A 84 15.94 -5.72 -6.94
CA LYS A 84 17.37 -6.08 -6.90
C LYS A 84 18.28 -5.09 -7.66
N ALA A 85 17.79 -4.44 -8.71
CA ALA A 85 18.56 -3.50 -9.51
C ALA A 85 18.84 -2.15 -8.81
N ILE A 86 18.09 -1.79 -7.77
CA ILE A 86 18.24 -0.49 -7.07
C ILE A 86 19.44 -0.48 -6.12
N GLY A 87 19.98 -1.65 -5.75
CA GLY A 87 20.99 -1.77 -4.69
C GLY A 87 20.40 -1.47 -3.31
N ASN A 88 20.97 -2.05 -2.25
CA ASN A 88 20.54 -1.84 -0.85
C ASN A 88 19.02 -1.92 -0.63
N SER A 89 18.37 -2.84 -1.35
CA SER A 89 16.93 -3.05 -1.26
C SER A 89 16.60 -4.53 -1.27
N GLU A 90 15.46 -4.85 -0.69
CA GLU A 90 15.03 -6.22 -0.46
C GLU A 90 13.62 -6.43 -0.99
N TYR A 91 13.43 -7.50 -1.77
CA TYR A 91 12.11 -7.91 -2.23
C TYR A 91 11.38 -8.67 -1.12
N LYS A 92 10.21 -8.20 -0.74
CA LYS A 92 9.36 -8.77 0.30
C LYS A 92 7.99 -9.11 -0.25
N ILE A 93 7.38 -10.16 0.27
CA ILE A 93 5.99 -10.51 -0.04
C ILE A 93 5.15 -10.16 1.17
N LEU A 94 4.12 -9.34 0.96
CA LEU A 94 3.14 -8.99 1.97
C LEU A 94 1.82 -9.70 1.65
N LYS A 95 1.24 -10.32 2.67
CA LYS A 95 -0.04 -11.03 2.58
C LYS A 95 -1.17 -10.14 3.08
N MET A 96 -2.21 -9.99 2.26
CA MET A 96 -3.47 -9.35 2.60
C MET A 96 -4.32 -10.28 3.47
N GLU A 97 -5.34 -9.73 4.12
CA GLU A 97 -6.27 -10.50 4.96
C GLU A 97 -6.97 -11.63 4.19
N ASN A 98 -7.39 -11.35 2.96
CA ASN A 98 -8.01 -12.32 2.05
C ASN A 98 -7.04 -13.37 1.47
N GLY A 99 -5.77 -13.37 1.90
CA GLY A 99 -4.75 -14.30 1.45
C GLY A 99 -3.97 -13.89 0.21
N ASN A 100 -4.42 -12.85 -0.50
CA ASN A 100 -3.69 -12.31 -1.66
C ASN A 100 -2.29 -11.82 -1.25
N GLN A 101 -1.35 -11.87 -2.20
CA GLN A 101 0.03 -11.50 -1.96
C GLN A 101 0.47 -10.41 -2.93
N ILE A 102 1.20 -9.43 -2.40
CA ILE A 102 1.78 -8.35 -3.21
C ILE A 102 3.29 -8.30 -2.91
N GLY A 103 4.08 -8.20 -3.97
CA GLY A 103 5.51 -7.97 -3.87
C GLY A 103 5.85 -6.50 -3.62
N PHE A 104 6.64 -6.23 -2.60
CA PHE A 104 7.16 -4.92 -2.23
C PHE A 104 8.68 -4.90 -2.34
N CYS A 105 9.23 -3.71 -2.58
CA CYS A 105 10.63 -3.42 -2.43
C CYS A 105 10.83 -2.58 -1.17
N ARG A 106 11.60 -3.08 -0.21
CA ARG A 106 12.00 -2.36 0.99
C ARG A 106 13.40 -1.80 0.80
N PHE A 107 13.56 -0.50 1.02
CA PHE A 107 14.83 0.20 0.93
C PHE A 107 15.52 0.28 2.30
N SER A 108 16.81 0.61 2.32
CA SER A 108 17.63 0.71 3.54
C SER A 108 17.14 1.77 4.54
N ASP A 109 16.43 2.80 4.07
CA ASP A 109 15.79 3.82 4.90
C ASP A 109 14.45 3.35 5.53
N GLY A 110 14.06 2.09 5.30
CA GLY A 110 12.80 1.52 5.77
C GLY A 110 11.59 1.90 4.93
N SER A 111 11.75 2.76 3.90
CA SER A 111 10.67 3.04 2.95
C SER A 111 10.36 1.79 2.12
N MET A 112 9.09 1.59 1.83
CA MET A 112 8.62 0.40 1.13
C MET A 112 7.51 0.74 0.15
N ILE A 113 7.64 0.27 -1.09
CA ILE A 113 6.71 0.51 -2.20
C ILE A 113 6.45 -0.78 -2.97
N SER A 114 5.27 -0.92 -3.58
CA SER A 114 4.98 -2.04 -4.48
C SER A 114 6.06 -2.15 -5.54
N ALA A 115 6.60 -3.36 -5.73
CA ALA A 115 7.68 -3.60 -6.69
C ALA A 115 7.24 -3.33 -8.14
N TRP A 116 5.93 -3.38 -8.42
CA TRP A 116 5.37 -2.99 -9.71
C TRP A 116 5.46 -1.49 -9.97
N SER A 117 5.45 -0.65 -8.94
CA SER A 117 5.58 0.81 -9.08
C SER A 117 6.95 1.24 -9.60
N LEU A 118 7.97 0.38 -9.48
CA LEU A 118 9.32 0.65 -9.99
C LEU A 118 9.43 0.53 -11.52
N LEU A 119 8.46 -0.14 -12.15
CA LEU A 119 8.44 -0.46 -13.58
C LEU A 119 7.43 0.38 -14.36
N ARG A 120 6.64 1.21 -13.68
CA ARG A 120 5.68 2.09 -14.33
C ARG A 120 6.39 3.38 -14.74
N ASP A 121 6.30 3.72 -16.01
CA ASP A 121 6.70 5.04 -16.50
C ASP A 121 5.76 6.13 -15.96
#